data_AF-A0A7H9FEF4-F1
#
_entry.id   AF-A0A7H9FEF4-F1
#
_cell.length_a   1.000
_cell.length_b   1.000
_cell.length_c   1.000
_cell.angle_alpha   90.00
_cell.angle_beta   90.00
_cell.angle_gamma   90.00
#
_symmetry.space_group_name_H-M   'P 1'
#
loop_
_entity.id
_entity.type
_entity.pdbx_description
1 polymer ?
#
loop_
_entity_poly.entity_id
_entity_poly.type
_entity_poly.pdbx_seq_one_letter_code
_entity_poly.pdbx_strand_id
1 'polypeptide(L)'
;MTDVTNIPSQGVKLSDWLSIVAIIVSCIAIIATFYLENRRLKRESESKLFQDIYFSYMKLTIPKAEAKLRFNHDSNRIDETGIDGLLSVLKNLRKKSSPYRFLDTEFYDRFTKFIENSEEFYSNKQNTVTDYQKFESFQIESRQKITELYDILNKKNQNKKGILNLLKSIFKN
;
A
#
# COMPACT_ATOMS: atom_id res chain seq x y z
N MET A 1 -26.61 -16.32 -80.92
CA MET A 1 -27.48 -16.55 -79.76
C MET A 1 -26.58 -16.64 -78.54
N THR A 2 -26.61 -15.57 -77.76
CA THR A 2 -26.16 -15.35 -76.37
C THR A 2 -25.12 -16.31 -75.78
N ASP A 3 -23.88 -15.83 -75.75
CA ASP A 3 -22.91 -16.15 -74.69
C ASP A 3 -23.51 -15.69 -73.35
N VAL A 4 -23.76 -16.64 -72.45
CA VAL A 4 -24.11 -16.34 -71.07
C VAL A 4 -22.96 -16.84 -70.20
N THR A 5 -22.00 -15.96 -69.96
CA THR A 5 -20.99 -16.15 -68.92
C THR A 5 -21.70 -16.18 -67.57
N ASN A 6 -21.93 -17.38 -67.03
CA ASN A 6 -22.28 -17.57 -65.63
C ASN A 6 -21.10 -17.11 -64.78
N ILE A 7 -21.15 -15.87 -64.31
CA ILE A 7 -20.24 -15.35 -63.29
C ILE A 7 -20.59 -16.10 -62.00
N PRO A 8 -19.71 -16.94 -61.43
CA PRO A 8 -19.99 -17.56 -60.15
C PRO A 8 -20.05 -16.45 -59.11
N SER A 9 -21.21 -16.21 -58.53
CA SER A 9 -21.33 -15.39 -57.33
C SER A 9 -20.56 -16.11 -56.22
N GLN A 10 -19.33 -15.68 -55.97
CA GLN A 10 -18.57 -16.13 -54.81
C GLN A 10 -19.22 -15.54 -53.55
N GLY A 11 -20.30 -16.20 -53.10
CA GLY A 11 -20.84 -16.00 -51.77
C GLY A 11 -19.78 -16.44 -50.77
N VAL A 12 -19.51 -15.59 -49.80
CA VAL A 12 -18.45 -15.82 -48.81
C VAL A 12 -18.77 -17.11 -48.03
N LYS A 13 -17.79 -18.02 -47.94
CA LYS A 13 -17.99 -19.34 -47.33
C LYS A 13 -18.15 -19.18 -45.82
N LEU A 14 -18.90 -20.08 -45.18
CA LEU A 14 -19.09 -20.09 -43.71
C LEU A 14 -17.74 -20.13 -42.96
N SER A 15 -16.74 -20.81 -43.53
CA SER A 15 -15.36 -20.82 -43.03
C SER A 15 -14.75 -19.41 -42.92
N ASP A 16 -15.02 -18.56 -43.90
CA ASP A 16 -14.43 -17.24 -44.01
C ASP A 16 -15.07 -16.29 -42.98
N TRP A 17 -16.37 -16.46 -42.72
CA TRP A 17 -17.09 -15.77 -41.62
C TRP A 17 -16.59 -16.18 -40.24
N LEU A 18 -16.37 -17.47 -40.02
CA LEU A 18 -15.76 -17.97 -38.78
C LEU A 18 -14.36 -17.40 -38.58
N SER A 19 -13.55 -17.33 -39.64
CA SER A 19 -12.21 -16.73 -39.59
C SER A 19 -12.24 -15.24 -39.26
N ILE A 20 -13.16 -14.47 -39.85
CA ILE A 20 -13.31 -13.04 -39.54
C ILE A 20 -13.70 -12.83 -38.08
N VAL A 21 -14.66 -13.62 -37.56
CA VAL A 21 -15.05 -13.55 -36.14
C VAL A 21 -13.87 -13.91 -35.24
N ALA A 22 -13.11 -14.96 -35.58
CA ALA A 22 -11.94 -15.36 -34.81
C ALA A 22 -10.86 -14.25 -34.77
N ILE A 23 -10.63 -13.55 -35.88
CA ILE A 23 -9.70 -12.41 -35.93
C ILE A 23 -10.16 -11.28 -35.02
N ILE A 24 -11.46 -10.92 -35.06
CA ILE A 24 -12.02 -9.86 -34.22
C ILE A 24 -11.88 -10.21 -32.73
N VAL A 25 -12.22 -11.44 -32.34
CA VAL A 25 -12.08 -11.92 -30.95
C VAL A 25 -10.62 -11.90 -30.51
N SER A 26 -9.69 -12.33 -31.38
CA SER A 26 -8.26 -12.29 -31.10
C SER A 26 -7.75 -10.86 -30.86
N CYS A 27 -8.13 -9.91 -31.72
CA CYS A 27 -7.77 -8.50 -31.55
C CYS A 27 -8.30 -7.92 -30.23
N ILE A 28 -9.55 -8.21 -29.86
CA ILE A 28 -10.14 -7.77 -28.59
C ILE A 28 -9.40 -8.38 -27.40
N ALA A 29 -9.08 -9.67 -27.46
CA ALA A 29 -8.36 -10.37 -26.39
C ALA A 29 -6.97 -9.78 -26.16
N ILE A 30 -6.24 -9.43 -27.22
CA ILE A 30 -4.92 -8.79 -27.12
C ILE A 30 -5.01 -7.43 -26.42
N ILE A 31 -5.95 -6.59 -26.84
CA ILE A 31 -6.14 -5.25 -26.23
C ILE A 31 -6.53 -5.37 -24.76
N ALA A 32 -7.46 -6.28 -24.44
CA ALA A 32 -7.89 -6.52 -23.06
C ALA A 32 -6.73 -7.03 -22.19
N THR A 33 -5.93 -7.96 -22.70
CA THR A 33 -4.78 -8.54 -22.00
C THR A 33 -3.73 -7.47 -21.72
N PHE A 34 -3.39 -6.65 -22.73
CA PHE A 34 -2.42 -5.56 -22.58
C PHE A 34 -2.86 -4.55 -21.50
N TYR A 35 -4.14 -4.16 -21.49
CA TYR A 35 -4.66 -3.25 -20.47
C TYR A 35 -4.63 -3.85 -19.07
N LEU A 36 -5.03 -5.13 -18.93
CA LEU A 36 -5.02 -5.84 -17.67
C LEU A 36 -3.59 -6.04 -17.12
N GLU A 37 -2.64 -6.35 -17.99
CA GLU A 37 -1.25 -6.59 -17.64
C GLU A 37 -0.56 -5.29 -17.20
N ASN A 38 -0.71 -4.18 -17.92
CA ASN A 38 -0.19 -2.89 -17.49
C ASN A 38 -0.75 -2.47 -16.12
N ARG A 39 -2.05 -2.70 -15.88
CA ARG A 39 -2.66 -2.43 -14.57
C ARG A 39 -2.15 -3.38 -13.49
N ARG A 40 -1.81 -4.63 -13.84
CA ARG A 40 -1.20 -5.59 -12.91
C ARG A 40 0.22 -5.15 -12.55
N LEU A 41 1.05 -4.84 -13.53
CA LEU A 41 2.43 -4.36 -13.36
C LEU A 41 2.49 -3.10 -12.51
N LYS A 42 1.60 -2.12 -12.74
CA LYS A 42 1.51 -0.92 -11.89
C LYS A 42 1.22 -1.28 -10.43
N ARG A 43 0.26 -2.18 -10.18
CA ARG A 43 -0.08 -2.63 -8.81
C ARG A 43 1.06 -3.40 -8.15
N GLU A 44 1.75 -4.27 -8.90
CA GLU A 44 2.91 -5.01 -8.44
C GLU A 44 4.06 -4.05 -8.07
N SER A 45 4.36 -3.08 -8.93
CA SER A 45 5.37 -2.05 -8.69
C SER A 45 5.07 -1.26 -7.41
N GLU A 46 3.84 -0.76 -7.25
CA GLU A 46 3.46 -0.02 -6.04
C GLU A 46 3.42 -0.91 -4.78
N SER A 47 3.10 -2.19 -4.92
CA SER A 47 3.14 -3.16 -3.81
C SER A 47 4.57 -3.44 -3.38
N LYS A 48 5.48 -3.60 -4.35
CA LYS A 48 6.92 -3.79 -4.10
C LYS A 48 7.51 -2.57 -3.39
N LEU A 49 7.20 -1.36 -3.87
CA LEU A 49 7.60 -0.12 -3.21
C LEU A 49 7.12 -0.06 -1.74
N PHE A 50 5.87 -0.45 -1.49
CA PHE A 50 5.34 -0.51 -0.13
C PHE A 50 6.10 -1.51 0.74
N GLN A 51 6.35 -2.71 0.22
CA GLN A 51 7.10 -3.75 0.92
C GLN A 51 8.52 -3.27 1.26
N ASP A 52 9.23 -2.72 0.29
CA ASP A 52 10.61 -2.26 0.42
C ASP A 52 10.75 -1.16 1.47
N ILE A 53 9.75 -0.28 1.60
CA ILE A 53 9.75 0.81 2.57
C ILE A 53 9.31 0.34 3.96
N TYR A 54 8.18 -0.35 4.09
CA TYR A 54 7.48 -0.48 5.37
C TYR A 54 7.62 -1.84 6.05
N PHE A 55 7.85 -2.94 5.33
CA PHE A 55 7.80 -4.29 5.93
C PHE A 55 8.87 -4.50 7.00
N SER A 56 10.10 -4.05 6.75
CA SER A 56 11.18 -4.14 7.74
C SER A 56 10.86 -3.31 8.99
N TYR A 57 10.26 -2.13 8.81
CA TYR A 57 9.85 -1.29 9.92
C TYR A 57 8.77 -1.93 10.77
N MET A 58 7.71 -2.44 10.14
CA MET A 58 6.58 -3.09 10.78
C MET A 58 6.98 -4.38 11.49
N LYS A 59 7.88 -5.18 10.91
CA LYS A 59 8.23 -6.49 11.45
C LYS A 59 9.31 -6.42 12.53
N LEU A 60 10.26 -5.49 12.40
CA LEU A 60 11.48 -5.50 13.20
C LEU A 60 11.79 -4.15 13.83
N THR A 61 11.87 -3.07 13.04
CA THR A 61 12.44 -1.81 13.54
C THR A 61 11.56 -1.15 14.60
N ILE A 62 10.24 -1.06 14.37
CA ILE A 62 9.29 -0.46 15.32
C ILE A 62 9.20 -1.31 16.60
N PRO A 63 8.95 -2.63 16.55
CA PRO A 63 8.89 -3.45 17.77
C PRO A 63 10.18 -3.41 18.59
N LYS A 64 11.35 -3.37 17.93
CA LYS A 64 12.65 -3.26 18.61
C LYS A 64 12.83 -1.91 19.32
N ALA A 65 12.34 -0.82 18.73
CA ALA A 65 12.38 0.49 19.36
C ALA A 65 11.40 0.58 20.54
N GLU A 66 10.18 0.04 20.37
CA GLU A 66 9.17 -0.01 21.42
C GLU A 66 9.66 -0.80 22.65
N ALA A 67 10.34 -1.94 22.44
CA ALA A 67 10.89 -2.77 23.53
C ALA A 67 12.00 -2.07 24.36
N LYS A 68 12.54 -0.95 23.86
CA LYS A 68 13.52 -0.13 24.58
C LYS A 68 12.87 0.98 25.41
N LEU A 69 11.56 1.22 25.28
CA LEU A 69 10.84 2.16 26.13
C LEU A 69 10.74 1.58 27.55
N ARG A 70 11.57 2.09 28.45
CA ARG A 70 11.68 1.59 29.83
C ARG A 70 11.63 2.76 30.81
N PHE A 71 11.15 2.46 32.02
CA PHE A 71 11.25 3.39 33.13
C PHE A 71 12.59 3.22 33.81
N ASN A 72 13.31 4.33 34.00
CA ASN A 72 14.52 4.36 34.78
C ASN A 72 14.14 4.74 36.22
N HIS A 73 14.23 3.78 37.13
CA HIS A 73 13.87 3.95 38.54
C HIS A 73 14.83 4.88 39.30
N ASP A 74 16.08 5.01 38.86
CA ASP A 74 17.06 5.89 39.51
C ASP A 74 16.74 7.38 39.22
N SER A 75 16.31 7.67 38.00
CA SER A 75 15.94 9.03 37.56
C SER A 75 14.46 9.35 37.68
N ASN A 76 13.61 8.37 37.98
CA ASN A 76 12.15 8.43 37.92
C ASN A 76 11.60 8.97 36.59
N ARG A 77 12.25 8.64 35.47
CA ARG A 77 11.89 9.13 34.13
C ARG A 77 11.93 8.00 33.11
N ILE A 78 11.42 8.29 31.91
CA ILE A 78 11.59 7.38 30.78
C ILE A 78 13.07 7.38 30.38
N ASP A 79 13.62 6.21 30.07
CA ASP A 79 14.95 6.07 29.49
C ASP A 79 15.02 6.84 28.16
N GLU A 80 15.86 7.88 28.14
CA GLU A 80 16.07 8.76 26.99
C GLU A 80 16.52 7.98 25.75
N THR A 81 17.33 6.94 25.94
CA THR A 81 17.82 6.11 24.83
C THR A 81 16.68 5.36 24.12
N GLY A 82 15.62 5.02 24.86
CA GLY A 82 14.42 4.40 24.33
C GLY A 82 13.59 5.38 23.50
N ILE A 83 13.35 6.58 24.03
CA ILE A 83 12.59 7.64 23.33
C ILE A 83 13.33 8.10 22.07
N ASP A 84 14.62 8.41 22.17
CA ASP A 84 15.43 8.85 21.03
C ASP A 84 15.49 7.79 19.93
N GLY A 85 15.58 6.52 20.34
CA GLY A 85 15.50 5.37 19.43
C GLY A 85 14.20 5.37 18.63
N LEU A 86 13.06 5.55 19.30
CA LEU A 86 11.76 5.58 18.64
C LEU A 86 11.56 6.81 17.76
N LEU A 87 11.96 8.00 18.22
CA LEU A 87 11.94 9.24 17.45
C LEU A 87 12.76 9.12 16.17
N SER A 88 13.94 8.52 16.25
CA SER A 88 14.78 8.24 15.07
C SER A 88 14.09 7.30 14.08
N VAL A 89 13.41 6.26 14.57
CA VAL A 89 12.64 5.34 13.71
C VAL A 89 11.51 6.07 12.99
N LEU A 90 10.72 6.88 13.71
CA LEU A 90 9.61 7.66 13.14
C LEU A 90 10.11 8.66 12.09
N LYS A 91 11.16 9.43 12.40
CA LYS A 91 11.77 10.39 11.48
C LYS A 91 12.29 9.73 10.21
N ASN A 92 12.95 8.59 10.34
CA ASN A 92 13.45 7.83 9.19
C ASN A 92 12.30 7.25 8.35
N LEU A 93 11.23 6.79 8.99
CA LEU A 93 10.05 6.27 8.32
C LEU A 93 9.35 7.36 7.50
N ARG A 94 9.17 8.57 8.07
CA ARG A 94 8.66 9.75 7.35
C ARG A 94 9.52 10.08 6.13
N LYS A 95 10.86 10.15 6.29
CA LYS A 95 11.79 10.40 5.18
C LYS A 95 11.69 9.37 4.06
N LYS A 96 11.64 8.08 4.40
CA LYS A 96 11.53 6.99 3.41
C LYS A 96 10.18 6.97 2.70
N SER A 97 9.17 7.66 3.23
CA SER A 97 7.84 7.77 2.63
C SER A 97 7.77 8.83 1.53
N SER A 98 8.84 9.60 1.30
CA SER A 98 8.89 10.69 0.29
C SER A 98 8.48 10.31 -1.14
N PRO A 99 8.69 9.08 -1.65
CA PRO A 99 8.19 8.72 -2.99
C PRO A 99 6.67 8.84 -3.11
N TYR A 100 5.92 8.64 -2.00
CA TYR A 100 4.47 8.77 -2.02
C TYR A 100 3.98 10.21 -2.19
N ARG A 101 4.83 11.23 -1.98
CA ARG A 101 4.49 12.62 -2.31
C ARG A 101 4.03 12.77 -3.77
N PHE A 102 4.59 11.96 -4.66
CA PHE A 102 4.30 11.97 -6.10
C PHE A 102 3.36 10.86 -6.55
N LEU A 103 3.31 9.74 -5.82
CA LEU A 103 2.53 8.56 -6.20
C LEU A 103 1.14 8.50 -5.57
N ASP A 104 1.00 9.03 -4.36
CA ASP A 104 -0.26 9.07 -3.60
C ASP A 104 -0.14 10.16 -2.51
N THR A 105 -0.39 11.40 -2.92
CA THR A 105 -0.27 12.58 -2.06
C THR A 105 -1.21 12.52 -0.87
N GLU A 106 -2.43 12.01 -1.04
CA GLU A 106 -3.41 11.85 0.05
C GLU A 106 -2.87 10.92 1.15
N PHE A 107 -2.34 9.76 0.76
CA PHE A 107 -1.69 8.85 1.70
C PHE A 107 -0.47 9.52 2.35
N TYR A 108 0.39 10.17 1.56
CA TYR A 108 1.61 10.80 2.05
C TYR A 108 1.34 11.88 3.10
N ASP A 109 0.38 12.77 2.84
CA ASP A 109 0.04 13.87 3.75
C ASP A 109 -0.56 13.33 5.05
N ARG A 110 -1.50 12.39 4.95
CA ARG A 110 -2.11 11.74 6.11
C ARG A 110 -1.07 10.99 6.96
N PHE A 111 -0.20 10.23 6.30
CA PHE A 111 0.84 9.46 6.97
C PHE A 111 1.87 10.36 7.65
N THR A 112 2.36 11.38 6.93
CA THR A 112 3.37 12.32 7.43
C THR A 112 2.85 13.10 8.64
N LYS A 113 1.62 13.62 8.56
CA LYS A 113 0.97 14.31 9.67
C LYS A 113 0.83 13.40 10.90
N PHE A 114 0.48 12.13 10.70
CA PHE A 114 0.41 11.17 11.79
C PHE A 114 1.78 10.94 12.45
N ILE A 115 2.83 10.79 11.65
CA ILE A 115 4.20 10.61 12.16
C ILE A 115 4.65 11.85 12.93
N GLU A 116 4.41 13.05 12.42
CA GLU A 116 4.77 14.32 13.08
C GLU A 116 4.07 14.46 14.44
N ASN A 117 2.76 14.21 14.49
CA ASN A 117 2.00 14.21 15.75
C ASN A 117 2.51 13.15 16.74
N SER A 118 3.08 12.04 16.23
CA SER A 118 3.67 11.01 17.08
C SER A 118 5.05 11.42 17.59
N GLU A 119 5.89 12.03 16.73
CA GLU A 119 7.18 12.60 17.13
C GLU A 119 7.00 13.66 18.23
N GLU A 120 6.03 14.56 18.08
CA GLU A 120 5.69 15.56 19.09
C GLU A 120 5.25 14.92 20.41
N PHE A 121 4.37 13.91 20.35
CA PHE A 121 3.92 13.18 21.52
C PHE A 121 5.09 12.57 22.32
N TYR A 122 5.99 11.83 21.66
CA TYR A 122 7.10 11.17 22.35
C TYR A 122 8.08 12.19 22.93
N SER A 123 8.36 13.26 22.19
CA SER A 123 9.23 14.36 22.65
C SER A 123 8.65 15.07 23.89
N ASN A 124 7.33 15.29 23.92
CA ASN A 124 6.66 15.89 25.07
C ASN A 124 6.68 14.95 26.28
N LYS A 125 6.38 13.66 26.09
CA LYS A 125 6.31 12.67 27.18
C LYS A 125 7.66 12.43 27.86
N GLN A 126 8.77 12.59 27.14
CA GLN A 126 10.13 12.55 27.71
C GLN A 126 10.33 13.54 28.88
N ASN A 127 9.63 14.68 28.83
CA ASN A 127 9.73 15.72 29.84
C ASN A 127 8.63 15.68 30.91
N THR A 128 7.49 15.05 30.61
CA THR A 128 6.32 15.09 31.52
C THR A 128 6.11 13.82 32.34
N VAL A 129 6.72 12.69 31.95
CA VAL A 129 6.61 11.41 32.67
C VAL A 129 7.71 11.34 33.73
N THR A 130 7.32 11.63 34.98
CA THR A 130 8.21 11.81 36.14
C THR A 130 7.98 10.80 37.26
N ASP A 131 7.09 9.84 37.03
CA ASP A 131 6.72 8.81 38.00
C ASP A 131 6.19 7.57 37.26
N TYR A 132 6.12 6.46 37.99
CA TYR A 132 5.74 5.17 37.42
C TYR A 132 4.26 5.13 36.96
N GLN A 133 3.36 5.80 37.66
CA GLN A 133 1.93 5.83 37.28
C GLN A 133 1.71 6.57 35.94
N LYS A 134 2.40 7.69 35.75
CA LYS A 134 2.45 8.39 34.46
C LYS A 134 3.11 7.54 33.38
N PHE A 135 4.10 6.72 33.74
CA PHE A 135 4.74 5.82 32.80
C PHE A 135 3.78 4.70 32.33
N GLU A 136 2.97 4.13 33.21
CA GLU A 136 1.94 3.16 32.84
C GLU A 136 0.91 3.78 31.87
N SER A 137 0.47 5.01 32.17
CA SER A 137 -0.43 5.76 31.28
C SER A 137 0.21 6.02 29.91
N PHE A 138 1.48 6.43 29.91
CA PHE A 138 2.27 6.60 28.69
C PHE A 138 2.38 5.31 27.87
N GLN A 139 2.58 4.14 28.50
CA GLN A 139 2.64 2.87 27.77
C GLN A 139 1.34 2.57 27.01
N ILE A 140 0.20 2.84 27.63
CA ILE A 140 -1.12 2.64 27.00
C ILE A 140 -1.27 3.57 25.79
N GLU A 141 -0.99 4.88 25.98
CA GLU A 141 -1.05 5.87 24.91
C GLU A 141 -0.07 5.56 23.76
N SER A 142 1.14 5.10 24.10
CA SER A 142 2.16 4.70 23.12
C SER A 142 1.70 3.50 22.30
N ARG A 143 1.17 2.45 22.95
CA ARG A 143 0.64 1.27 22.24
C ARG A 143 -0.51 1.63 21.30
N GLN A 144 -1.37 2.55 21.72
CA GLN A 144 -2.44 3.03 20.86
C GLN A 144 -1.89 3.73 19.62
N LYS A 145 -0.91 4.63 19.76
CA LYS A 145 -0.26 5.28 18.60
C LYS A 145 0.41 4.28 17.68
N ILE A 146 1.13 3.31 18.22
CA ILE A 146 1.74 2.26 17.40
C ILE A 146 0.65 1.48 16.66
N THR A 147 -0.45 1.12 17.31
CA THR A 147 -1.59 0.44 16.67
C THR A 147 -2.18 1.26 15.53
N GLU A 148 -2.43 2.55 15.74
CA GLU A 148 -2.92 3.47 14.70
C GLU A 148 -1.95 3.57 13.51
N LEU A 149 -0.63 3.55 13.75
CA LEU A 149 0.39 3.50 12.71
C LEU A 149 0.25 2.23 11.85
N TYR A 150 0.14 1.06 12.50
CA TYR A 150 -0.08 -0.21 11.81
C TYR A 150 -1.38 -0.19 11.00
N ASP A 151 -2.45 0.41 11.52
CA ASP A 151 -3.72 0.51 10.81
C ASP A 151 -3.62 1.39 9.56
N ILE A 152 -2.91 2.52 9.62
CA ILE A 152 -2.68 3.37 8.44
C ILE A 152 -1.92 2.60 7.36
N LEU A 153 -0.85 1.90 7.74
CA LEU A 153 -0.03 1.10 6.83
C LEU A 153 -0.82 -0.09 6.26
N ASN A 154 -1.57 -0.79 7.09
CA ASN A 154 -2.39 -1.92 6.67
C ASN A 154 -3.51 -1.48 5.73
N LYS A 155 -4.19 -0.36 5.99
CA LYS A 155 -5.20 0.20 5.07
C LYS A 155 -4.61 0.54 3.71
N LYS A 156 -3.41 1.13 3.68
CA LYS A 156 -2.69 1.40 2.41
C LYS A 156 -2.39 0.12 1.62
N ASN A 157 -2.01 -0.95 2.33
CA ASN A 157 -1.76 -2.26 1.72
C ASN A 157 -3.08 -2.96 1.27
N GLN A 158 -4.16 -2.82 2.03
CA GLN A 158 -5.45 -3.50 1.79
C GLN A 158 -6.33 -2.85 0.73
N ASN A 159 -6.29 -1.51 0.56
CA ASN A 159 -7.11 -0.78 -0.43
C ASN A 159 -6.94 -1.25 -1.88
N LYS A 160 -5.99 -2.16 -2.15
CA LYS A 160 -5.74 -2.74 -3.48
C LYS A 160 -6.37 -4.12 -3.71
N LYS A 161 -6.81 -4.83 -2.65
CA LYS A 161 -7.47 -6.14 -2.78
C LYS A 161 -8.97 -6.02 -3.07
N GLY A 162 -9.63 -4.96 -2.58
CA GLY A 162 -11.08 -4.75 -2.77
C GLY A 162 -11.51 -4.63 -4.23
N ILE A 163 -10.78 -3.86 -5.04
CA ILE A 163 -11.10 -3.66 -6.47
C ILE A 163 -10.91 -4.95 -7.28
N LEU A 164 -9.95 -5.80 -6.91
CA LEU A 164 -9.71 -7.10 -7.55
C LEU A 164 -10.83 -8.09 -7.29
N ASN A 165 -11.40 -8.07 -6.08
CA ASN A 165 -12.54 -8.92 -5.72
C ASN A 165 -13.85 -8.41 -6.34
N LEU A 166 -14.03 -7.09 -6.46
CA LEU A 166 -15.18 -6.48 -7.12
C LEU A 166 -15.19 -6.77 -8.62
N LEU A 167 -14.04 -6.70 -9.29
CA LEU A 167 -13.90 -7.10 -10.70
C LEU A 167 -14.09 -8.60 -10.90
N LYS A 168 -13.54 -9.45 -10.01
CA LYS A 168 -13.80 -10.90 -10.06
C LYS A 168 -15.28 -11.25 -9.87
N SER A 169 -16.03 -10.47 -9.10
CA SER A 169 -17.48 -10.66 -8.92
C SER A 169 -18.28 -10.26 -10.17
N ILE A 170 -17.80 -9.29 -10.95
CA ILE A 170 -18.48 -8.82 -12.17
C ILE A 170 -18.22 -9.76 -13.36
N PHE A 171 -17.04 -10.38 -13.45
CA PHE A 171 -16.67 -11.30 -14.53
C PHE A 171 -16.93 -12.79 -14.22
N LYS A 172 -17.63 -13.10 -13.13
CA LYS A 172 -18.01 -14.48 -12.74
C LYS A 172 -19.51 -14.77 -12.90
N ASN A 173 -20.24 -13.90 -13.59
CA ASN A 173 -21.61 -14.16 -14.05
C ASN A 173 -21.61 -14.42 -15.55
#